data_AF-A0A177EHF7-F1
#
_entry.id   AF-A0A177EHF7-F1
#
_cell.length_a   1.000
_cell.length_b   1.000
_cell.length_c   1.000
_cell.angle_alpha   90.00
_cell.angle_beta   90.00
_cell.angle_gamma   90.00
#
_symmetry.space_group_name_H-M   'P 1'
#
loop_
_entity.id
_entity.type
_entity.pdbx_description
1 polymer ?
#
loop_
_entity_poly.entity_id
_entity_poly.type
_entity_poly.pdbx_seq_one_letter_code
_entity_poly.pdbx_strand_id
1 'polypeptide(L)'
;MKPSEQPKHLTAEYLTITFSRGSSIPAPVVGMDRATARYLSIQLTNANNLLTRIDLEQALDWVSTAFVGLEKLSVWVGGALALIEFVRSHTFDITTIPTLRRIIVSGIECMHIPHGSNILCLSLEAWELYRSGKLGDELANSQTDLSALSPEQQAMVMNQEELGDDVKACTVCLCSADELRSSSPDTQISILDHPKHSVCCRCLDGMVKARGTVGPIMCPVCRQEHMLPLVKNQIERNTQGVFEVTILTPPLSSSLPVLTFPRAIQPELPAI
;
A
#
# COMPACT_ATOMS: atom_id res chain seq x y z
N MET A 1 6.91 -17.79 46.56
CA MET A 1 6.10 -17.39 45.39
C MET A 1 7.02 -17.44 44.16
N LYS A 2 6.66 -18.18 43.12
CA LYS A 2 7.35 -18.10 41.82
C LYS A 2 6.79 -16.88 41.07
N PRO A 3 7.60 -16.02 40.45
CA PRO A 3 7.06 -15.01 39.55
C PRO A 3 6.48 -15.73 38.33
N SER A 4 5.18 -15.59 38.08
CA SER A 4 4.64 -15.83 36.75
C SER A 4 4.93 -14.58 35.92
N GLU A 5 6.16 -14.43 35.47
CA GLU A 5 6.60 -13.32 34.62
C GLU A 5 6.47 -13.71 33.15
N GLN A 6 5.25 -13.97 32.69
CA GLN A 6 5.01 -13.73 31.27
C GLN A 6 5.03 -12.21 31.08
N PRO A 7 5.76 -11.68 30.09
CA PRO A 7 5.75 -10.25 29.83
C PRO A 7 4.30 -9.81 29.60
N LYS A 8 3.88 -8.76 30.28
CA LYS A 8 2.53 -8.22 30.10
C LYS A 8 2.46 -7.65 28.69
N HIS A 9 1.79 -8.36 27.79
CA HIS A 9 1.48 -7.85 26.46
C HIS A 9 0.76 -6.50 26.58
N LEU A 10 1.36 -5.45 26.01
CA LEU A 10 0.74 -4.13 25.97
C LEU A 10 -0.21 -4.08 24.77
N THR A 11 -1.50 -3.87 25.06
CA THR A 11 -2.54 -3.62 24.05
C THR A 11 -3.19 -2.28 24.32
N ALA A 12 -3.25 -1.40 23.32
CA ALA A 12 -3.88 -0.10 23.43
C ALA A 12 -4.58 0.29 22.12
N GLU A 13 -5.70 1.00 22.18
CA GLU A 13 -6.25 1.60 20.95
C GLU A 13 -5.40 2.82 20.54
N TYR A 14 -5.12 3.70 21.50
CA TYR A 14 -4.28 4.88 21.33
C TYR A 14 -3.07 4.80 22.24
N LEU A 15 -1.88 4.89 21.67
CA LEU A 15 -0.63 4.96 22.41
C LEU A 15 0.13 6.23 22.03
N THR A 16 0.54 7.00 23.03
CA THR A 16 1.44 8.14 22.84
C THR A 16 2.74 7.88 23.58
N ILE A 17 3.86 8.01 22.88
CA ILE A 17 5.20 7.81 23.43
C ILE A 17 5.95 9.13 23.28
N THR A 18 6.36 9.69 24.41
CA THR A 18 7.07 10.97 24.44
C THR A 18 8.52 10.72 24.79
N PHE A 19 9.41 10.99 23.85
CA PHE A 19 10.85 10.99 24.08
C PHE A 19 11.24 12.36 24.62
N SER A 20 11.61 12.37 25.90
CA SER A 20 12.07 13.56 26.63
C SER A 20 13.45 14.00 26.15
N ARG A 21 13.83 15.25 26.48
CA ARG A 21 15.16 15.77 26.16
C ARG A 21 16.27 14.83 26.64
N GLY A 22 17.18 14.49 25.73
CA GLY A 22 18.32 13.61 26.02
C GLY A 22 18.02 12.11 25.97
N SER A 23 16.78 11.70 25.74
CA SER A 23 16.45 10.31 25.43
C SER A 23 16.65 10.02 23.94
N SER A 24 17.14 8.83 23.65
CA SER A 24 17.25 8.29 22.29
C SER A 24 16.14 7.26 22.05
N ILE A 25 15.75 7.09 20.79
CA ILE A 25 14.92 5.96 20.39
C ILE A 25 15.74 4.69 20.67
N PRO A 26 15.20 3.69 21.39
CA PRO A 26 15.92 2.47 21.64
C PRO A 26 16.22 1.75 20.32
N ALA A 27 17.34 1.05 20.27
CA ALA A 27 17.59 0.13 19.16
C ALA A 27 16.51 -0.96 19.14
N PRO A 28 16.13 -1.48 17.96
CA PRO A 28 15.30 -2.67 17.86
C PRO A 28 15.88 -3.81 18.71
N VAL A 29 15.10 -4.35 19.65
CA VAL A 29 15.52 -5.53 20.43
C VAL A 29 14.85 -6.76 19.82
N VAL A 30 15.65 -7.64 19.23
CA VAL A 30 15.17 -8.91 18.68
C VAL A 30 14.65 -9.79 19.82
N GLY A 31 13.43 -10.31 19.68
CA GLY A 31 12.84 -11.25 20.64
C GLY A 31 12.02 -10.62 21.77
N MET A 32 11.76 -9.30 21.75
CA MET A 32 10.75 -8.69 22.63
C MET A 32 9.33 -8.92 22.10
N ASP A 33 8.38 -9.09 23.02
CA ASP A 33 6.96 -9.14 22.68
C ASP A 33 6.52 -7.82 22.04
N ARG A 34 5.87 -7.92 20.88
CA ARG A 34 5.37 -6.76 20.14
C ARG A 34 4.17 -6.18 20.87
N ALA A 35 4.16 -4.86 21.02
CA ALA A 35 2.99 -4.13 21.51
C ALA A 35 1.91 -4.09 20.43
N THR A 36 0.65 -4.30 20.82
CA THR A 36 -0.49 -4.12 19.91
C THR A 36 -1.05 -2.73 20.10
N ALA A 37 -0.97 -1.90 19.07
CA ALA A 37 -1.59 -0.58 19.09
C ALA A 37 -2.30 -0.31 17.77
N ARG A 38 -3.46 0.38 17.80
CA ARG A 38 -4.16 0.78 16.56
C ARG A 38 -3.66 2.14 16.06
N TYR A 39 -3.47 3.09 16.98
CA TYR A 39 -2.99 4.44 16.71
C TYR A 39 -1.77 4.74 17.57
N LEU A 40 -0.61 4.97 16.95
CA LEU A 40 0.62 5.34 17.64
C LEU A 40 1.01 6.78 17.33
N SER A 41 1.20 7.58 18.37
CA SER A 41 1.82 8.89 18.29
C SER A 41 3.17 8.90 18.98
N ILE A 42 4.23 9.25 18.26
CA ILE A 42 5.57 9.45 18.81
C ILE A 42 5.82 10.96 18.85
N GLN A 43 6.10 11.49 20.04
CA GLN A 43 6.48 12.88 20.24
C GLN A 43 7.96 12.94 20.56
N LEU A 44 8.74 13.51 19.64
CA LEU A 44 10.17 13.69 19.82
C LEU A 44 10.40 15.11 20.34
N THR A 45 10.50 15.26 21.67
CA THR A 45 10.70 16.55 22.32
C THR A 45 12.18 16.83 22.49
N ASN A 46 12.80 17.47 21.50
CA ASN A 46 14.16 17.98 21.64
C ASN A 46 14.14 19.51 21.77
N ALA A 47 14.53 20.02 22.93
CA ALA A 47 14.57 21.47 23.18
C ALA A 47 15.72 22.17 22.41
N ASN A 48 16.76 21.42 22.00
CA ASN A 48 18.01 22.02 21.53
C ASN A 48 18.59 21.44 20.22
N ASN A 49 18.20 20.24 19.77
CA ASN A 49 18.67 19.70 18.50
C ASN A 49 17.52 19.56 17.50
N LEU A 50 17.76 20.06 16.29
CA LEU A 50 16.93 19.79 15.13
C LEU A 50 16.93 18.28 14.90
N LEU A 51 15.76 17.67 14.97
CA LEU A 51 15.57 16.27 14.62
C LEU A 51 16.01 16.05 13.18
N THR A 52 16.82 15.02 12.99
CA THR A 52 17.45 14.70 11.72
C THR A 52 16.66 13.61 11.02
N ARG A 53 17.00 13.40 9.75
CA ARG A 53 16.59 12.23 8.98
C ARG A 53 16.87 10.91 9.74
N ILE A 54 18.02 10.81 10.40
CA ILE A 54 18.46 9.58 11.09
C ILE A 54 17.50 9.24 12.23
N ASP A 55 17.07 10.24 12.99
CA ASP A 55 16.14 10.03 14.11
C ASP A 55 14.78 9.51 13.64
N LEU A 56 14.26 10.05 12.52
CA LEU A 56 13.01 9.55 11.94
C LEU A 56 13.17 8.12 11.43
N GLU A 57 14.24 7.83 10.71
CA GLU A 57 14.50 6.47 10.21
C GLU A 57 14.63 5.46 11.36
N GLN A 58 15.30 5.83 12.45
CA GLN A 58 15.39 5.00 13.65
C GLN A 58 14.04 4.80 14.32
N ALA A 59 13.18 5.83 14.35
CA ALA A 59 11.82 5.72 14.87
C ALA A 59 10.99 4.72 14.05
N LEU A 60 11.06 4.81 12.72
CA LEU A 60 10.33 3.91 11.82
C LEU A 60 10.83 2.47 11.93
N ASP A 61 12.15 2.28 12.04
CA ASP A 61 12.77 0.97 12.23
C ASP A 61 12.35 0.33 13.56
N TRP A 62 12.40 1.10 14.64
CA TRP A 62 11.90 0.67 15.94
C TRP A 62 10.41 0.34 15.91
N VAL A 63 9.58 1.16 15.25
CA VAL A 63 8.14 0.89 15.11
C VAL A 63 7.90 -0.42 14.36
N SER A 64 8.62 -0.65 13.26
CA SER A 64 8.47 -1.84 12.43
C SER A 64 8.73 -3.14 13.19
N THR A 65 9.56 -3.10 14.23
CA THR A 65 9.93 -4.27 15.03
C THR A 65 9.14 -4.39 16.33
N ALA A 66 8.80 -3.26 16.96
CA ALA A 66 8.18 -3.26 18.28
C ALA A 66 6.64 -3.31 18.27
N PHE A 67 5.98 -3.02 17.15
CA PHE A 67 4.51 -2.90 17.10
C PHE A 67 3.85 -3.82 16.09
N VAL A 68 2.63 -4.28 16.41
CA VAL A 68 1.68 -4.95 15.50
C VAL A 68 0.34 -4.22 15.50
N GLY A 69 -0.45 -4.43 14.43
CA GLY A 69 -1.84 -3.98 14.38
C GLY A 69 -2.03 -2.46 14.19
N LEU A 70 -0.96 -1.70 13.95
CA LEU A 70 -1.07 -0.26 13.71
C LEU A 70 -1.81 0.00 12.42
N GLU A 71 -2.78 0.92 12.46
CA GLU A 71 -3.45 1.49 11.30
C GLU A 71 -2.89 2.87 10.96
N LYS A 72 -2.39 3.60 11.97
CA LYS A 72 -1.83 4.94 11.78
C LYS A 72 -0.66 5.18 12.72
N LEU A 73 0.42 5.69 12.14
CA LEU A 73 1.60 6.19 12.82
C LEU A 73 1.67 7.71 12.67
N SER A 74 1.93 8.43 13.77
CA SER A 74 2.14 9.88 13.75
C SER A 74 3.41 10.25 14.51
N VAL A 75 4.42 10.75 13.82
CA VAL A 75 5.68 11.21 14.42
C VAL A 75 5.68 12.74 14.42
N TRP A 76 5.60 13.34 15.61
CA TRP A 76 5.62 14.79 15.77
C TRP A 76 7.03 15.28 16.02
N VAL A 77 7.49 16.14 15.12
CA VAL A 77 8.80 16.79 15.15
C VAL A 77 8.62 18.30 15.06
N GLY A 78 9.23 19.05 15.98
CA GLY A 78 9.22 20.52 15.95
C GLY A 78 10.19 21.09 14.92
N GLY A 79 9.70 21.97 14.02
CA GLY A 79 10.52 23.00 13.36
C GLY A 79 11.60 22.57 12.35
N ALA A 80 11.62 21.33 11.87
CA ALA A 80 12.68 20.84 10.96
C ALA A 80 12.27 20.89 9.47
N LEU A 81 12.55 22.01 8.78
CA LEU A 81 12.23 22.17 7.34
C LEU A 81 12.89 21.08 6.47
N ALA A 82 14.15 20.73 6.75
CA ALA A 82 14.85 19.68 6.01
C ALA A 82 14.17 18.30 6.16
N LEU A 83 13.56 18.02 7.32
CA LEU A 83 12.82 16.78 7.53
C LEU A 83 11.50 16.77 6.76
N ILE A 84 10.84 17.93 6.67
CA ILE A 84 9.64 18.12 5.84
C ILE A 84 9.94 17.86 4.37
N GLU A 85 11.04 18.40 3.85
CA GLU A 85 11.48 18.16 2.47
C GLU A 85 11.80 16.67 2.24
N PHE A 86 12.54 16.06 3.16
CA PHE A 86 12.86 14.63 3.13
C PHE A 86 11.61 13.76 3.06
N VAL A 87 10.61 14.01 3.93
CA VAL A 87 9.36 13.25 3.98
C VAL A 87 8.57 13.38 2.68
N ARG A 88 8.59 14.55 2.04
CA ARG A 88 7.91 14.77 0.76
C ARG A 88 8.63 14.11 -0.41
N SER A 89 9.94 13.91 -0.29
CA SER A 89 10.77 13.37 -1.36
C SER A 89 11.04 11.87 -1.24
N HIS A 90 10.39 11.15 -0.32
CA HIS A 90 10.61 9.72 -0.10
C HIS A 90 9.28 8.98 0.09
N THR A 91 9.30 7.70 -0.28
CA THR A 91 8.24 6.75 0.04
C THR A 91 8.70 5.86 1.19
N PHE A 92 7.83 5.59 2.15
CA PHE A 92 8.13 4.75 3.31
C PHE A 92 7.38 3.42 3.21
N ASP A 93 8.04 2.31 3.48
CA ASP A 93 7.42 0.98 3.44
C ASP A 93 7.70 0.26 4.76
N ILE A 94 6.66 -0.06 5.54
CA ILE A 94 6.80 -0.80 6.80
C ILE A 94 6.19 -2.19 6.60
N THR A 95 7.02 -3.07 6.07
CA THR A 95 6.64 -4.41 5.59
C THR A 95 6.08 -5.34 6.67
N THR A 96 6.42 -5.07 7.94
CA THR A 96 6.04 -5.89 9.09
C THR A 96 4.70 -5.52 9.71
N ILE A 97 4.04 -4.48 9.19
CA ILE A 97 2.77 -3.97 9.71
C ILE A 97 1.77 -3.80 8.55
N PRO A 98 1.19 -4.90 8.04
CA PRO A 98 0.29 -4.86 6.89
C PRO A 98 -1.02 -4.11 7.16
N THR A 99 -1.36 -3.86 8.43
CA THR A 99 -2.52 -3.06 8.80
C THR A 99 -2.28 -1.55 8.67
N LEU A 100 -1.03 -1.11 8.47
CA LEU A 100 -0.67 0.32 8.48
C LEU A 100 -1.19 1.00 7.22
N ARG A 101 -2.03 2.02 7.42
CA ARG A 101 -2.70 2.78 6.34
C ARG A 101 -2.22 4.20 6.21
N ARG A 102 -1.53 4.72 7.23
CA ARG A 102 -1.16 6.14 7.34
C ARG A 102 0.13 6.33 8.12
N ILE A 103 1.03 7.13 7.57
CA ILE A 103 2.22 7.63 8.26
C ILE A 103 2.18 9.14 8.15
N ILE A 104 2.16 9.82 9.30
CA ILE A 104 2.14 11.28 9.38
C ILE A 104 3.39 11.74 10.09
N VAL A 105 4.19 12.60 9.45
CA VAL A 105 5.35 13.24 10.08
C VAL A 105 5.14 14.74 10.12
N SER A 106 5.08 15.31 11.33
CA SER A 106 4.84 16.75 11.57
C SER A 106 3.64 17.32 10.80
N GLY A 107 2.54 16.57 10.78
CA GLY A 107 1.30 16.96 10.10
C GLY A 107 1.30 16.73 8.59
N ILE A 108 2.37 16.18 8.02
CA ILE A 108 2.47 15.82 6.60
C ILE A 108 2.19 14.33 6.46
N GLU A 109 1.17 13.97 5.67
CA GLU A 109 0.94 12.59 5.27
C GLU A 109 2.07 12.14 4.33
N CYS A 110 2.85 11.17 4.75
CA CYS A 110 3.93 10.58 3.98
C CYS A 110 3.35 9.71 2.86
N MET A 111 4.05 9.66 1.73
CA MET A 111 3.85 8.56 0.79
C MET A 111 4.33 7.28 1.46
N HIS A 112 3.46 6.30 1.55
CA HIS A 112 3.82 4.95 1.94
C HIS A 112 3.20 3.97 0.96
N ILE A 113 3.73 2.75 0.89
CA ILE A 113 3.14 1.69 0.09
C ILE A 113 2.15 0.95 1.00
N PRO A 114 0.85 1.28 0.97
CA PRO A 114 -0.11 0.57 1.79
C PRO A 114 -0.18 -0.90 1.34
N HIS A 115 -0.03 -1.81 2.29
CA HIS A 115 -0.36 -3.21 2.05
C HIS A 115 -1.86 -3.32 1.74
N GLY A 116 -2.20 -3.83 0.56
CA GLY A 116 -3.58 -4.10 0.16
C GLY A 116 -4.30 -3.01 -0.63
N SER A 117 -3.66 -1.90 -1.02
CA SER A 117 -4.24 -0.99 -2.04
C SER A 117 -3.88 -1.42 -3.46
N ASN A 118 -3.87 -2.73 -3.68
CA ASN A 118 -3.59 -3.33 -4.98
C ASN A 118 -4.91 -3.39 -5.74
N ILE A 119 -4.94 -2.79 -6.92
CA ILE A 119 -6.07 -2.90 -7.83
C ILE A 119 -5.72 -3.84 -8.97
N LEU A 120 -6.71 -4.57 -9.47
CA LEU A 120 -6.54 -5.44 -10.61
C LEU A 120 -6.83 -4.65 -11.88
N CYS A 121 -5.91 -4.62 -12.84
CA CYS A 121 -6.07 -3.95 -14.13
C CYS A 121 -6.12 -5.00 -15.24
N LEU A 122 -7.19 -5.01 -16.01
CA LEU A 122 -7.41 -5.97 -17.09
C LEU A 122 -7.31 -5.22 -18.43
N SER A 123 -6.58 -5.79 -19.39
CA SER A 123 -6.75 -5.38 -20.79
C SER A 123 -8.22 -5.60 -21.22
N LEU A 124 -8.66 -4.97 -22.31
CA LEU A 124 -10.04 -5.19 -22.80
C LEU A 124 -10.33 -6.67 -23.09
N GLU A 125 -9.36 -7.42 -23.62
CA GLU A 125 -9.48 -8.85 -23.86
C GLU A 125 -9.61 -9.64 -22.55
N ALA A 126 -8.75 -9.34 -21.56
CA ALA A 126 -8.83 -9.97 -20.25
C ALA A 126 -10.16 -9.66 -19.56
N TRP A 127 -10.67 -8.43 -19.70
CA TRP A 127 -11.97 -8.01 -19.16
C TRP A 127 -13.15 -8.76 -19.77
N GLU A 128 -13.11 -9.05 -21.07
CA GLU A 128 -14.16 -9.85 -21.73
C GLU A 128 -14.17 -11.30 -21.25
N LEU A 129 -12.98 -11.93 -21.17
CA LEU A 129 -12.86 -13.27 -20.60
C LEU A 129 -13.32 -13.30 -19.15
N TYR A 130 -12.95 -12.27 -18.38
CA TYR A 130 -13.36 -12.11 -16.99
C TYR A 130 -14.87 -12.01 -16.83
N ARG A 131 -15.54 -11.17 -17.63
CA ARG A 131 -17.02 -11.08 -17.67
C ARG A 131 -17.66 -12.44 -17.92
N SER A 132 -17.10 -13.21 -18.85
CA SER A 132 -17.65 -14.50 -19.25
C SER A 132 -17.28 -15.67 -18.32
N GLY A 133 -16.60 -15.41 -17.19
CA GLY A 133 -16.15 -16.46 -16.26
C GLY A 133 -15.03 -17.36 -16.81
N LYS A 134 -14.38 -16.98 -17.91
CA LYS A 134 -13.38 -17.81 -18.63
C LYS A 134 -11.93 -17.39 -18.41
N LEU A 135 -11.69 -16.25 -17.75
CA LEU A 135 -10.33 -15.77 -17.53
C LEU A 135 -9.50 -16.76 -16.70
N GLY A 136 -10.09 -17.32 -15.64
CA GLY A 136 -9.40 -18.30 -14.78
C GLY A 136 -8.93 -19.54 -15.55
N ASP A 137 -9.76 -20.06 -16.46
CA ASP A 137 -9.40 -21.23 -17.28
C ASP A 137 -8.25 -20.91 -18.23
N GLU A 138 -8.27 -19.74 -18.87
CA GLU A 138 -7.21 -19.29 -19.77
C GLU A 138 -5.87 -19.11 -19.03
N LEU A 139 -5.89 -18.51 -17.84
CA LEU A 139 -4.72 -18.34 -16.97
C LEU A 139 -4.17 -19.70 -16.50
N ALA A 140 -5.05 -20.65 -16.15
CA ALA A 140 -4.64 -21.99 -15.76
C ALA A 140 -4.02 -22.77 -16.93
N ASN A 141 -4.61 -22.69 -18.12
CA ASN A 141 -4.13 -23.38 -19.32
C ASN A 141 -2.76 -22.87 -19.79
N SER A 142 -2.50 -21.57 -19.60
CA SER A 142 -1.21 -20.95 -19.91
C SER A 142 -0.17 -21.08 -18.80
N GLN A 143 -0.54 -21.67 -17.66
CA GLN A 143 0.32 -21.77 -16.46
C GLN A 143 0.83 -20.39 -16.01
N THR A 144 -0.01 -19.35 -16.12
CA THR A 144 0.35 -18.01 -15.69
C THR A 144 0.66 -17.99 -14.20
N ASP A 145 1.81 -17.42 -13.81
CA ASP A 145 2.14 -17.23 -12.41
C ASP A 145 1.27 -16.13 -11.78
N LEU A 146 0.44 -16.51 -10.81
CA LEU A 146 -0.44 -15.62 -10.06
C LEU A 146 0.14 -15.20 -8.70
N SER A 147 1.37 -15.58 -8.38
CA SER A 147 2.01 -15.30 -7.09
C SER A 147 2.11 -13.80 -6.76
N ALA A 148 2.08 -12.95 -7.79
CA ALA A 148 2.04 -11.49 -7.68
C ALA A 148 0.68 -10.94 -7.19
N LEU A 149 -0.40 -11.72 -7.30
CA LEU A 149 -1.75 -11.33 -6.89
C LEU A 149 -2.00 -11.66 -5.42
N SER A 150 -2.77 -10.82 -4.72
CA SER A 150 -3.25 -11.19 -3.37
C SER A 150 -4.23 -12.37 -3.44
N PRO A 151 -4.44 -13.13 -2.34
CA PRO A 151 -5.42 -14.21 -2.32
C PRO A 151 -6.82 -13.80 -2.77
N GLU A 152 -7.25 -12.58 -2.42
CA GLU A 152 -8.54 -12.02 -2.83
C GLU A 152 -8.58 -11.74 -4.34
N GLN A 153 -7.49 -11.21 -4.90
CA GLN A 153 -7.36 -10.99 -6.35
C GLN A 153 -7.29 -12.31 -7.11
N GLN A 154 -6.58 -13.32 -6.58
CA GLN A 154 -6.55 -14.68 -7.15
C GLN A 154 -7.96 -15.28 -7.15
N ALA A 155 -8.68 -15.23 -6.02
CA ALA A 155 -10.06 -15.68 -5.95
C ALA A 155 -10.97 -14.93 -6.93
N MET A 156 -10.74 -13.63 -7.11
CA MET A 156 -11.48 -12.81 -8.06
C MET A 156 -11.26 -13.26 -9.50
N VAL A 157 -10.02 -13.42 -9.95
CA VAL A 157 -9.71 -13.81 -11.36
C VAL A 157 -10.07 -15.26 -11.67
N MET A 158 -10.03 -16.13 -10.66
CA MET A 158 -10.41 -17.53 -10.78
C MET A 158 -11.92 -17.77 -10.63
N ASN A 159 -12.70 -16.73 -10.32
CA ASN A 159 -14.15 -16.86 -10.23
C ASN A 159 -14.74 -17.11 -11.63
N GLN A 160 -15.55 -18.15 -11.74
CA GLN A 160 -16.26 -18.54 -12.98
C GLN A 160 -17.67 -17.93 -13.08
N GLU A 161 -18.07 -17.11 -12.11
CA GLU A 161 -19.34 -16.41 -12.14
C GLU A 161 -19.37 -15.39 -13.30
N GLU A 162 -20.33 -15.60 -14.21
CA GLU A 162 -20.56 -14.67 -15.30
C GLU A 162 -21.13 -13.35 -14.78
N LEU A 163 -20.50 -12.24 -15.18
CA LEU A 163 -21.05 -10.92 -14.98
C LEU A 163 -22.12 -10.68 -16.05
N GLY A 164 -23.34 -10.32 -15.63
CA GLY A 164 -24.44 -10.03 -16.55
C GLY A 164 -24.09 -8.98 -17.60
N ASP A 165 -24.78 -9.05 -18.75
CA ASP A 165 -24.57 -8.15 -19.90
C ASP A 165 -24.81 -6.66 -19.57
N ASP A 166 -25.55 -6.39 -18.50
CA ASP A 166 -25.83 -5.07 -17.95
C ASP A 166 -24.61 -4.44 -17.25
N VAL A 167 -23.57 -5.22 -16.94
CA VAL A 167 -22.35 -4.72 -16.29
C VAL A 167 -21.49 -3.92 -17.26
N LYS A 168 -21.56 -2.59 -17.12
CA LYS A 168 -20.72 -1.63 -17.83
C LYS A 168 -19.23 -1.86 -17.52
N ALA A 169 -18.39 -1.59 -18.50
CA ALA A 169 -16.94 -1.70 -18.34
C ALA A 169 -16.39 -0.61 -17.40
N CYS A 170 -17.04 0.56 -17.35
CA CYS A 170 -16.70 1.60 -16.41
C CYS A 170 -17.94 2.16 -15.71
N THR A 171 -17.95 2.11 -14.39
CA THR A 171 -19.03 2.65 -13.54
C THR A 171 -19.04 4.18 -13.45
N VAL A 172 -17.99 4.85 -13.92
CA VAL A 172 -17.86 6.32 -13.88
C VAL A 172 -18.38 6.96 -15.17
N CYS A 173 -17.86 6.57 -16.34
CA CYS A 173 -18.30 7.11 -17.62
C CYS A 173 -19.45 6.33 -18.26
N LEU A 174 -19.84 5.20 -17.65
CA LEU A 174 -20.92 4.30 -18.10
C LEU A 174 -20.66 3.65 -19.47
N CYS A 175 -19.43 3.74 -19.98
CA CYS A 175 -19.09 3.17 -21.29
C CYS A 175 -19.07 1.63 -21.25
N SER A 176 -19.50 1.02 -22.36
CA SER A 176 -19.31 -0.40 -22.64
C SER A 176 -17.86 -0.71 -23.03
N ALA A 177 -17.49 -1.99 -23.07
CA ALA A 177 -16.17 -2.41 -23.55
C ALA A 177 -15.96 -2.00 -25.03
N ASP A 178 -17.00 -2.09 -25.87
CA ASP A 178 -16.93 -1.74 -27.28
C ASP A 178 -16.77 -0.23 -27.53
N GLU A 179 -17.44 0.60 -26.73
CA GLU A 179 -17.28 2.06 -26.79
C GLU A 179 -15.85 2.48 -26.37
N LEU A 180 -15.32 1.82 -25.34
CA LEU A 180 -13.96 2.02 -24.88
C LEU A 180 -12.95 1.55 -25.93
N ARG A 181 -13.15 0.36 -26.52
CA ARG A 181 -12.34 -0.18 -27.63
C ARG A 181 -12.28 0.76 -28.82
N SER A 182 -13.43 1.33 -29.19
CA SER A 182 -13.55 2.23 -30.34
C SER A 182 -12.86 3.57 -30.12
N SER A 183 -12.77 4.03 -28.87
CA SER A 183 -12.19 5.33 -28.52
C SER A 183 -10.73 5.26 -28.04
N SER A 184 -10.31 4.13 -27.48
CA SER A 184 -8.99 3.89 -26.91
C SER A 184 -8.73 2.37 -26.85
N PRO A 185 -8.22 1.73 -27.91
CA PRO A 185 -8.07 0.27 -27.96
C PRO A 185 -7.13 -0.27 -26.87
N ASP A 186 -6.13 0.52 -26.45
CA ASP A 186 -5.17 0.16 -25.39
C ASP A 186 -5.69 0.50 -23.98
N THR A 187 -6.98 0.81 -23.83
CA THR A 187 -7.55 1.10 -22.51
C THR A 187 -7.55 -0.15 -21.64
N GLN A 188 -7.41 0.07 -20.34
CA GLN A 188 -7.53 -0.97 -19.33
C GLN A 188 -8.76 -0.73 -18.47
N ILE A 189 -9.29 -1.79 -17.91
CA ILE A 189 -10.37 -1.77 -16.92
C ILE A 189 -9.78 -2.14 -15.57
N SER A 190 -9.85 -1.21 -14.61
CA SER A 190 -9.38 -1.42 -13.25
C SER A 190 -10.54 -1.83 -12.34
N ILE A 191 -10.36 -2.92 -11.59
CA ILE A 191 -11.26 -3.38 -10.53
C ILE A 191 -10.66 -2.92 -9.19
N LEU A 192 -11.42 -2.09 -8.45
CA LEU A 192 -10.92 -1.45 -7.23
C LEU A 192 -10.95 -2.40 -6.03
N ASP A 193 -12.12 -2.94 -5.70
CA ASP A 193 -12.37 -3.80 -4.54
C ASP A 193 -13.30 -4.98 -4.85
N HIS A 194 -14.27 -4.77 -5.76
CA HIS A 194 -15.27 -5.77 -6.11
C HIS A 194 -15.46 -5.83 -7.64
N PRO A 195 -15.80 -6.99 -8.24
CA PRO A 195 -15.99 -7.15 -9.69
C PRO A 195 -16.89 -6.08 -10.35
N LYS A 196 -17.92 -5.63 -9.62
CA LYS A 196 -18.88 -4.61 -10.06
C LYS A 196 -18.39 -3.17 -9.89
N HIS A 197 -17.21 -2.97 -9.30
CA HIS A 197 -16.61 -1.66 -9.04
C HIS A 197 -15.47 -1.40 -10.03
N SER A 198 -15.79 -1.56 -11.31
CA SER A 198 -14.86 -1.39 -12.43
C SER A 198 -14.80 0.06 -12.91
N VAL A 199 -13.60 0.52 -13.25
CA VAL A 199 -13.33 1.88 -13.74
C VAL A 199 -12.33 1.80 -14.89
N CYS A 200 -12.58 2.46 -16.02
CA CYS A 200 -11.58 2.52 -17.10
C CYS A 200 -10.38 3.38 -16.68
N CYS A 201 -9.20 3.11 -17.24
CA CYS A 201 -7.96 3.79 -16.86
C CYS A 201 -8.07 5.33 -16.93
N ARG A 202 -8.76 5.88 -17.95
CA ARG A 202 -8.97 7.33 -18.09
C ARG A 202 -9.76 7.94 -16.93
N CYS A 203 -10.82 7.27 -16.48
CA CYS A 203 -11.61 7.71 -15.35
C CYS A 203 -10.84 7.57 -14.04
N LEU A 204 -10.09 6.47 -13.87
CA LEU A 204 -9.23 6.26 -12.72
C LEU A 204 -8.15 7.36 -12.62
N ASP A 205 -7.49 7.67 -13.73
CA ASP A 205 -6.49 8.75 -13.77
C ASP A 205 -7.12 10.12 -13.44
N GLY A 206 -8.35 10.37 -13.88
CA GLY A 206 -9.13 11.53 -13.49
C GLY A 206 -9.39 11.59 -11.99
N MET A 207 -9.76 10.45 -11.37
CA MET A 207 -9.98 10.34 -9.92
C MET A 207 -8.69 10.60 -9.13
N VAL A 208 -7.57 10.04 -9.57
CA VAL A 208 -6.25 10.27 -8.97
C VAL A 208 -5.86 11.74 -9.10
N LYS A 209 -5.92 12.31 -10.31
CA LYS A 209 -5.58 13.73 -10.55
C LYS A 209 -6.43 14.70 -9.71
N ALA A 210 -7.71 14.42 -9.51
CA ALA A 210 -8.59 15.27 -8.70
C ALA A 210 -8.23 15.27 -7.20
N ARG A 211 -7.55 14.23 -6.70
CA ARG A 211 -7.07 14.14 -5.32
C ARG A 211 -5.61 14.55 -5.14
N GLY A 212 -4.80 14.46 -6.19
CA GLY A 212 -3.36 14.65 -6.13
C GLY A 212 -2.63 13.31 -6.05
N THR A 213 -1.37 13.33 -5.61
CA THR A 213 -0.50 12.15 -5.60
C THR A 213 -0.62 11.30 -4.32
N VAL A 214 -1.25 11.84 -3.27
CA VAL A 214 -1.34 11.21 -1.94
C VAL A 214 -2.75 11.38 -1.37
N GLY A 215 -3.22 10.36 -0.65
CA GLY A 215 -4.49 10.37 0.05
C GLY A 215 -5.53 9.41 -0.54
N PRO A 216 -6.74 9.35 0.02
CA PRO A 216 -7.76 8.41 -0.41
C PRO A 216 -8.49 8.88 -1.68
N ILE A 217 -8.66 7.97 -2.63
CA ILE A 217 -9.73 8.04 -3.63
C ILE A 217 -10.92 7.21 -3.13
N MET A 218 -12.14 7.61 -3.51
CA MET A 218 -13.35 6.88 -3.12
C MET A 218 -13.82 6.02 -4.29
N CYS A 219 -14.11 4.75 -4.03
CA CYS A 219 -14.82 3.93 -5.00
C CYS A 219 -16.16 4.59 -5.34
N PRO A 220 -16.49 4.79 -6.63
CA PRO A 220 -17.72 5.47 -7.04
C PRO A 220 -18.98 4.70 -6.66
N VAL A 221 -18.87 3.37 -6.44
CA VAL A 221 -19.99 2.49 -6.13
C VAL A 221 -20.19 2.31 -4.62
N CYS A 222 -19.23 1.70 -3.92
CA CYS A 222 -19.37 1.37 -2.50
C CYS A 222 -18.85 2.45 -1.54
N ARG A 223 -18.22 3.52 -2.06
CA ARG A 223 -17.57 4.57 -1.27
C ARG A 223 -16.42 4.07 -0.37
N GLN A 224 -15.88 2.87 -0.62
CA GLN A 224 -14.67 2.42 0.05
C GLN A 224 -13.49 3.33 -0.32
N GLU A 225 -12.66 3.65 0.67
CA GLU A 225 -11.42 4.41 0.48
C GLU A 225 -10.31 3.52 -0.06
N HIS A 226 -9.62 3.99 -1.10
CA HIS A 226 -8.39 3.41 -1.63
C HIS A 226 -7.26 4.40 -1.49
N MET A 227 -6.21 4.03 -0.77
CA MET A 227 -5.08 4.92 -0.49
C MET A 227 -4.14 4.98 -1.69
N LEU A 228 -3.81 6.20 -2.11
CA LEU A 228 -2.76 6.44 -3.10
C LEU A 228 -1.36 6.37 -2.48
N PRO A 229 -0.35 5.90 -3.22
CA PRO A 229 -0.42 5.44 -4.62
C PRO A 229 -1.05 4.04 -4.75
N LEU A 230 -1.80 3.80 -5.84
CA LEU A 230 -2.33 2.46 -6.14
C LEU A 230 -1.25 1.60 -6.78
N VAL A 231 -1.09 0.37 -6.29
CA VAL A 231 -0.32 -0.66 -6.98
C VAL A 231 -1.25 -1.32 -8.00
N LYS A 232 -0.86 -1.34 -9.26
CA LYS A 232 -1.67 -1.90 -10.35
C LYS A 232 -1.13 -3.29 -10.69
N ASN A 233 -1.89 -4.33 -10.40
CA ASN A 233 -1.59 -5.67 -10.87
C ASN A 233 -2.30 -5.86 -12.21
N GLN A 234 -1.53 -5.85 -13.30
CA GLN A 234 -2.07 -5.88 -14.66
C GLN A 234 -2.10 -7.31 -15.19
N ILE A 235 -3.19 -7.67 -15.88
CA ILE A 235 -3.31 -8.90 -16.67
C ILE A 235 -3.54 -8.52 -18.13
N GLU A 236 -2.61 -8.92 -18.99
CA GLU A 236 -2.68 -8.71 -20.44
C GLU A 236 -1.98 -9.82 -21.21
N ARG A 237 -2.24 -9.91 -22.52
CA ARG A 237 -1.47 -10.80 -23.41
C ARG A 237 -0.13 -10.16 -23.71
N ASN A 238 0.93 -10.94 -23.55
CA ASN A 238 2.28 -10.55 -23.99
C ASN A 238 2.46 -10.74 -25.50
N THR A 239 3.67 -10.47 -26.00
CA THR A 239 4.00 -10.59 -27.43
C THR A 239 3.88 -12.01 -27.99
N GLN A 240 3.81 -13.03 -27.15
CA GLN A 240 3.59 -14.42 -27.53
C GLN A 240 2.10 -14.81 -27.53
N GLY A 241 1.22 -13.86 -27.21
CA GLY A 241 -0.22 -14.09 -27.08
C GLY A 241 -0.61 -14.82 -25.80
N VAL A 242 0.27 -14.91 -24.80
CA VAL A 242 -0.01 -15.57 -23.52
C VAL A 242 -0.33 -14.52 -22.46
N PHE A 243 -1.31 -14.79 -21.59
CA PHE A 243 -1.60 -13.88 -20.48
C PHE A 243 -0.49 -13.92 -19.43
N GLU A 244 -0.06 -12.73 -19.01
CA GLU A 244 0.90 -12.54 -17.91
C GLU A 244 0.36 -11.57 -16.88
N VAL A 245 0.85 -11.71 -15.64
CA VAL A 245 0.60 -10.77 -14.55
C VAL A 245 1.81 -9.87 -14.40
N THR A 246 1.62 -8.56 -14.57
CA THR A 246 2.69 -7.58 -14.41
C THR A 246 2.33 -6.60 -13.29
N ILE A 247 3.21 -6.45 -12.31
CA ILE A 247 3.04 -5.41 -11.28
C ILE A 247 3.48 -4.08 -11.89
N LEU A 248 2.50 -3.33 -12.37
CA LEU A 248 2.70 -1.92 -12.66
C LEU A 248 2.76 -1.16 -11.34
N THR A 249 3.98 -0.96 -10.88
CA THR A 249 4.23 0.16 -9.99
C THR A 249 3.86 1.42 -10.75
N PRO A 250 3.05 2.33 -10.17
CA PRO A 250 2.63 3.54 -10.86
C PRO A 250 3.86 4.22 -11.45
N PRO A 251 3.81 4.72 -12.70
CA PRO A 251 4.94 5.41 -13.28
C PRO A 251 5.30 6.50 -12.30
N LEU A 252 6.46 6.33 -11.68
CA LEU A 252 7.13 7.26 -10.81
C LEU A 252 7.44 8.49 -11.68
N SER A 253 6.41 9.27 -12.01
CA SER A 253 6.57 10.63 -12.52
C SER A 253 7.35 11.47 -11.49
N SER A 254 7.49 10.94 -10.28
CA SER A 254 8.53 11.22 -9.28
C SER A 254 9.16 9.90 -8.81
N SER A 255 10.38 9.57 -9.26
CA SER A 255 11.22 8.47 -8.77
C SER A 255 11.69 8.73 -7.34
N LEU A 256 10.75 8.75 -6.39
CA LEU A 256 11.09 8.96 -4.99
C LEU A 256 11.75 7.69 -4.46
N PRO A 257 12.88 7.81 -3.75
CA PRO A 257 13.52 6.66 -3.16
C PRO A 257 12.57 6.01 -2.15
N VAL A 258 12.43 4.68 -2.23
CA VAL A 258 11.67 3.89 -1.27
C VAL A 258 12.58 3.54 -0.11
N LEU A 259 12.14 3.84 1.11
CA LEU A 259 12.78 3.45 2.35
C LEU A 259 11.95 2.36 3.01
N THR A 260 12.50 1.14 3.00
CA THR A 260 11.85 -0.04 3.57
C THR A 260 12.33 -0.28 5.00
N PHE A 261 11.37 -0.65 5.86
CA PHE A 261 11.54 -0.96 7.27
C PHE A 261 10.89 -2.31 7.60
N PRO A 262 11.47 -3.13 8.50
CA PRO A 262 12.76 -2.92 9.14
C PRO A 262 13.90 -2.91 8.12
N ARG A 263 14.93 -2.11 8.38
CA ARG A 263 16.14 -2.15 7.59
C ARG A 263 16.80 -3.51 7.78
N ALA A 264 17.34 -4.08 6.71
CA ALA A 264 18.20 -5.25 6.84
C ALA A 264 19.34 -4.89 7.79
N ILE A 265 19.41 -5.58 8.92
CA ILE A 265 20.54 -5.49 9.84
C ILE A 265 21.74 -5.97 9.02
N GLN A 266 22.63 -5.07 8.64
CA GLN A 266 23.92 -5.50 8.12
C GLN A 266 24.57 -6.28 9.28
N PRO A 267 24.90 -7.57 9.11
CA PRO A 267 25.63 -8.28 10.15
C PRO A 267 26.90 -7.50 10.41
N GLU A 268 27.13 -7.12 11.67
CA GLU A 268 28.41 -6.57 12.09
C GLU A 268 29.49 -7.55 11.61
N LEU A 269 30.31 -7.12 10.65
CA LEU A 269 31.49 -7.87 10.29
C LEU A 269 32.29 -8.03 11.58
N PRO A 270 32.72 -9.26 11.94
CA PRO A 270 33.52 -9.45 13.14
C PRO A 270 34.72 -8.52 13.04
N ALA A 271 34.94 -7.73 14.09
CA ALA A 271 36.14 -6.92 14.21
C ALA A 271 37.35 -7.85 14.07
N ILE A 272 38.14 -7.63 13.01
CA ILE A 272 39.40 -8.35 12.74
C ILE A 272 40.51 -7.72 13.58
#